data_AF-A0A2N2CAG1-F1
#
_entry.id   AF-A0A2N2CAG1-F1
#
_cell.length_a   1.000
_cell.length_b   1.000
_cell.length_c   1.000
_cell.angle_alpha   90.00
_cell.angle_beta   90.00
_cell.angle_gamma   90.00
#
_symmetry.space_group_name_H-M   'P 1'
#
loop_
_entity.id
_entity.type
_entity.pdbx_description
1 polymer ?
#
loop_
_entity_poly.entity_id
_entity_poly.type
_entity_poly.pdbx_seq_one_letter_code
_entity_poly.pdbx_strand_id
1 'polypeptide(L)'
;MSLKEKLMEDLKASMKNKDKVRKNTVTMIKAAVTQLEVDNRVAVTDDDIIGIIAKQVKQKKDSIGDFKAGNREDLVTLTEEEIAILTEYLPEQLSLEALEEIV
;
A
#
# COMPACT_ATOMS: atom_id res chain seq x y z
N MET A 1 -7.25 -16.73 6.09
CA MET A 1 -7.41 -16.07 4.79
C MET A 1 -6.07 -15.46 4.43
N SER A 2 -5.55 -15.74 3.23
CA SER A 2 -4.28 -15.19 2.76
C SER A 2 -4.39 -13.68 2.54
N LEU A 3 -3.25 -12.99 2.52
CA LEU A 3 -3.23 -11.54 2.27
C LEU A 3 -3.74 -11.20 0.87
N LYS A 4 -3.45 -12.07 -0.11
CA LYS A 4 -3.96 -11.97 -1.49
C LYS A 4 -5.50 -12.03 -1.54
N GLU A 5 -6.10 -12.93 -0.77
CA GLU A 5 -7.57 -13.03 -0.66
C GLU A 5 -8.16 -11.80 0.03
N LYS A 6 -7.56 -11.34 1.13
CA LYS A 6 -7.99 -10.12 1.84
C LYS A 6 -8.00 -8.89 0.91
N LEU A 7 -6.93 -8.69 0.14
CA LEU A 7 -6.84 -7.62 -0.86
C LEU A 7 -7.94 -7.75 -1.94
N MET A 8 -8.32 -8.96 -2.33
CA MET A 8 -9.40 -9.17 -3.31
C MET A 8 -10.77 -8.83 -2.72
N GLU A 9 -11.02 -9.18 -1.47
CA GLU A 9 -12.28 -8.85 -0.78
C GLU A 9 -12.41 -7.34 -0.54
N ASP A 10 -11.34 -6.69 -0.08
CA ASP A 10 -11.32 -5.25 0.16
C ASP A 10 -11.47 -4.45 -1.13
N LEU A 11 -10.96 -4.96 -2.26
CA LEU A 11 -11.23 -4.36 -3.56
C LEU A 11 -12.74 -4.41 -3.90
N LYS A 12 -13.41 -5.53 -3.64
CA LYS A 12 -14.86 -5.64 -3.88
C LYS A 12 -15.63 -4.74 -2.92
N ALA A 13 -15.25 -4.70 -1.65
CA ALA A 13 -15.86 -3.87 -0.62
C ALA A 13 -15.71 -2.37 -0.95
N SER A 14 -14.51 -1.93 -1.34
CA SER A 14 -14.25 -0.54 -1.74
C SER A 14 -15.06 -0.13 -2.98
N MET A 15 -15.22 -1.02 -3.96
CA MET A 15 -16.10 -0.78 -5.11
C MET A 15 -17.57 -0.61 -4.70
N LYS A 16 -18.06 -1.43 -3.77
CA LYS A 16 -19.43 -1.36 -3.25
C LYS A 16 -19.67 -0.07 -2.45
N ASN A 17 -18.70 0.29 -1.60
CA ASN A 17 -18.77 1.45 -0.72
C ASN A 17 -18.39 2.76 -1.43
N LYS A 18 -17.99 2.68 -2.71
CA LYS A 18 -17.47 3.82 -3.51
C LYS A 18 -16.26 4.50 -2.89
N ASP A 19 -15.48 3.75 -2.11
CA ASP A 19 -14.21 4.19 -1.54
C ASP A 19 -13.14 4.18 -2.64
N LYS A 20 -12.95 5.34 -3.27
CA LYS A 20 -12.03 5.50 -4.40
C LYS A 20 -10.57 5.34 -3.97
N VAL A 21 -10.21 5.83 -2.78
CA VAL A 21 -8.82 5.83 -2.30
C VAL A 21 -8.39 4.41 -1.98
N ARG A 22 -9.21 3.65 -1.24
CA ARG A 22 -8.94 2.23 -0.98
C ARG A 22 -8.95 1.40 -2.26
N LYS A 23 -9.92 1.62 -3.16
CA LYS A 23 -9.95 0.93 -4.45
C LYS A 23 -8.65 1.14 -5.22
N ASN A 24 -8.19 2.38 -5.35
CA ASN A 24 -6.99 2.71 -6.10
C ASN A 24 -5.74 2.11 -5.44
N THR A 25 -5.61 2.27 -4.12
CA THR A 25 -4.50 1.72 -3.33
C THR A 25 -4.38 0.21 -3.47
N VAL A 26 -5.49 -0.52 -3.25
CA VAL A 26 -5.52 -1.98 -3.35
C VAL A 26 -5.29 -2.46 -4.78
N THR A 27 -5.81 -1.73 -5.78
CA THR A 27 -5.55 -2.05 -7.20
C THR A 27 -4.06 -1.92 -7.53
N MET A 28 -3.39 -0.90 -7.02
CA MET A 28 -1.96 -0.68 -7.21
C MET A 28 -1.12 -1.80 -6.59
N ILE A 29 -1.41 -2.20 -5.33
CA ILE A 29 -0.71 -3.32 -4.68
C ILE A 29 -0.87 -4.60 -5.51
N LYS A 30 -2.11 -4.90 -5.94
CA LYS A 30 -2.37 -6.09 -6.74
C LYS A 30 -1.61 -6.09 -8.06
N ALA A 31 -1.49 -4.93 -8.72
CA ALA A 31 -0.69 -4.80 -9.92
C ALA A 31 0.80 -5.10 -9.64
N ALA A 32 1.35 -4.57 -8.55
CA ALA A 32 2.72 -4.85 -8.13
C ALA A 32 2.96 -6.33 -7.79
N VAL A 33 1.97 -6.98 -7.15
CA VAL A 33 2.00 -8.43 -6.88
C VAL A 33 2.01 -9.22 -8.18
N THR A 34 1.11 -8.93 -9.11
CA THR A 34 1.08 -9.59 -10.42
C THR A 34 2.38 -9.36 -11.19
N GLN A 35 2.95 -8.15 -11.13
CA GLN A 35 4.22 -7.83 -11.76
C GLN A 35 5.35 -8.71 -11.20
N LEU A 36 5.42 -8.87 -9.87
CA LEU A 36 6.40 -9.73 -9.22
C LEU A 36 6.24 -11.22 -9.62
N GLU A 37 5.00 -11.70 -9.71
CA GLU A 37 4.70 -13.07 -10.18
C GLU A 37 5.20 -13.28 -11.62
N VAL A 38 4.98 -12.30 -12.50
CA VAL A 38 5.39 -12.37 -13.92
C VAL A 38 6.90 -12.28 -14.08
N ASP A 39 7.55 -11.33 -13.40
CA ASP A 39 8.98 -11.05 -13.56
C ASP A 39 9.84 -12.20 -13.02
N ASN A 40 9.46 -12.76 -11.87
CA ASN A 40 10.23 -13.82 -11.22
C ASN A 40 9.72 -15.23 -11.57
N ARG A 41 8.56 -15.35 -12.22
CA ARG A 41 7.88 -16.63 -12.52
C ARG A 41 7.68 -17.51 -11.28
N VAL A 42 7.36 -16.86 -10.16
CA VAL A 42 7.11 -17.53 -8.87
C VAL A 42 5.70 -17.24 -8.38
N ALA A 43 5.19 -18.12 -7.51
CA ALA A 43 4.00 -17.81 -6.73
C ALA A 43 4.39 -16.84 -5.63
N VAL A 44 3.70 -15.69 -5.56
CA VAL A 44 3.94 -14.69 -4.53
C VAL A 44 3.33 -15.15 -3.21
N THR A 45 4.15 -15.12 -2.15
CA THR A 45 3.74 -15.46 -0.78
C THR A 45 3.20 -14.24 -0.04
N ASP A 46 2.57 -14.43 1.11
CA ASP A 46 2.09 -13.31 1.93
C ASP A 46 3.26 -12.41 2.40
N ASP A 47 4.44 -12.98 2.66
CA ASP A 47 5.64 -12.22 3.05
C ASP A 47 6.15 -11.33 1.90
N ASP A 48 6.10 -11.81 0.66
CA ASP A 48 6.44 -11.03 -0.52
C ASP A 48 5.46 -9.84 -0.71
N ILE A 49 4.16 -10.07 -0.45
CA ILE A 49 3.14 -9.00 -0.48
C ILE A 49 3.42 -7.98 0.61
N ILE A 50 3.74 -8.41 1.83
CA ILE A 50 4.14 -7.52 2.93
C ILE A 50 5.36 -6.68 2.51
N GLY A 51 6.37 -7.28 1.88
CA GLY A 51 7.54 -6.58 1.37
C GLY A 51 7.19 -5.52 0.32
N ILE A 52 6.28 -5.82 -0.61
CA ILE A 52 5.76 -4.86 -1.58
C ILE A 52 5.06 -3.70 -0.87
N ILE A 53 4.16 -3.99 0.06
CA ILE A 53 3.38 -2.97 0.78
C ILE A 53 4.30 -2.07 1.60
N ALA A 54 5.26 -2.63 2.33
CA ALA A 54 6.24 -1.87 3.11
C ALA A 54 7.06 -0.91 2.22
N LYS A 55 7.50 -1.38 1.04
CA LYS A 55 8.19 -0.54 0.06
C LYS A 55 7.30 0.61 -0.44
N GLN A 56 6.03 0.34 -0.71
CA GLN A 56 5.08 1.37 -1.15
C GLN A 56 4.81 2.42 -0.07
N VAL A 57 4.69 2.00 1.19
CA VAL A 57 4.54 2.95 2.32
C VAL A 57 5.76 3.86 2.41
N LYS A 58 6.98 3.31 2.31
CA LYS A 58 8.22 4.10 2.34
C LYS A 58 8.26 5.14 1.22
N GLN A 59 8.01 4.73 -0.03
CA GLN A 59 7.99 5.64 -1.18
C GLN A 59 6.96 6.76 -1.04
N LYS A 60 5.79 6.45 -0.47
CA LYS A 60 4.73 7.45 -0.21
C LYS A 60 5.13 8.43 0.89
N LYS A 61 5.75 7.95 1.98
CA LYS A 61 6.29 8.83 3.03
C LYS A 61 7.35 9.79 2.47
N ASP A 62 8.25 9.30 1.63
CA ASP A 62 9.26 10.13 0.97
C ASP A 62 8.60 11.21 0.08
N SER A 63 7.55 10.84 -0.65
CA SER A 63 6.80 11.76 -1.53
C SER A 63 6.04 12.85 -0.78
N ILE A 64 5.64 12.63 0.47
CA ILE A 64 4.94 13.65 1.29
C ILE A 64 5.83 14.89 1.46
N GLY A 65 7.13 14.71 1.65
CA GLY A 65 8.09 15.82 1.76
C GLY A 65 8.07 16.70 0.51
N ASP A 66 8.11 16.06 -0.67
CA ASP A 66 8.08 16.74 -1.96
C ASP A 66 6.74 17.46 -2.20
N PHE A 67 5.61 16.85 -1.83
CA PHE A 67 4.29 17.48 -1.95
C PHE A 67 4.13 18.68 -1.01
N LYS A 68 4.66 18.59 0.23
CA LYS A 68 4.70 19.72 1.17
C LYS A 68 5.55 20.86 0.62
N ALA A 69 6.74 20.57 0.10
CA ALA A 69 7.59 21.57 -0.54
C ALA A 69 6.93 22.24 -1.75
N GLY A 70 6.11 21.50 -2.49
CA GLY A 70 5.32 21.99 -3.63
C GLY A 70 4.01 22.70 -3.27
N ASN A 71 3.68 22.90 -1.99
CA ASN A 71 2.38 23.42 -1.52
C ASN A 71 1.17 22.64 -2.06
N ARG A 72 1.31 21.32 -2.23
CA ARG A 72 0.26 20.40 -2.72
C ARG A 72 -0.39 19.64 -1.55
N GLU A 73 -1.07 20.36 -0.66
CA GLU A 73 -1.75 19.78 0.51
C GLU A 73 -2.82 18.73 0.14
N ASP A 74 -3.41 18.86 -1.05
CA ASP A 74 -4.34 17.88 -1.62
C ASP A 74 -3.67 16.51 -1.81
N LEU A 75 -2.43 16.50 -2.30
CA LEU A 75 -1.64 15.29 -2.49
C LEU A 75 -1.09 14.76 -1.17
N VAL A 76 -0.76 15.63 -0.22
CA VAL A 76 -0.35 15.22 1.13
C VAL A 76 -1.47 14.43 1.80
N THR A 77 -2.66 15.01 1.88
CA THR A 77 -3.83 14.37 2.49
C THR A 77 -4.14 13.03 1.82
N LEU A 78 -4.16 13.01 0.48
CA LEU A 78 -4.38 11.76 -0.27
C LEU A 78 -3.32 10.70 0.06
N THR A 79 -2.06 11.09 0.10
CA THR A 79 -0.95 10.16 0.36
C THR A 79 -1.00 9.60 1.79
N GLU A 80 -1.38 10.43 2.76
CA GLU A 80 -1.58 10.01 4.15
C GLU A 80 -2.74 9.00 4.28
N GLU A 81 -3.86 9.22 3.58
CA GLU A 81 -4.97 8.26 3.50
C GLU A 81 -4.53 6.93 2.87
N GLU A 82 -3.77 6.97 1.78
CA GLU A 82 -3.23 5.77 1.14
C GLU A 82 -2.28 5.02 2.08
N ILE A 83 -1.40 5.71 2.81
CA ILE A 83 -0.50 5.10 3.80
C ILE A 83 -1.30 4.43 4.92
N ALA A 84 -2.35 5.08 5.43
CA ALA A 84 -3.20 4.51 6.46
C ALA A 84 -3.81 3.18 5.99
N ILE A 85 -4.36 3.16 4.78
CA ILE A 85 -4.93 1.94 4.16
C ILE A 85 -3.87 0.85 3.99
N LEU A 86 -2.67 1.19 3.49
CA LEU A 86 -1.58 0.24 3.32
C LEU A 86 -1.15 -0.38 4.66
N THR A 87 -1.14 0.41 5.72
CA THR A 87 -0.71 -0.01 7.06
C THR A 87 -1.65 -1.07 7.66
N GLU A 88 -2.93 -1.09 7.29
CA GLU A 88 -3.89 -2.13 7.71
C GLU A 88 -3.57 -3.54 7.21
N TYR A 89 -2.66 -3.65 6.23
CA TYR A 89 -2.19 -4.91 5.66
C TYR A 89 -0.82 -5.33 6.17
N LEU A 90 -0.16 -4.48 6.95
CA LEU A 90 1.15 -4.78 7.55
C LEU A 90 0.96 -5.34 8.97
N PRO A 91 1.86 -6.21 9.44
CA PRO A 91 1.89 -6.62 10.84
C PRO A 91 2.22 -5.41 11.75
N GLU A 92 1.80 -5.44 13.02
CA GLU A 92 2.00 -4.34 13.99
C GLU A 92 3.47 -3.87 14.08
N GLN A 93 4.43 -4.79 13.94
CA GLN A 93 5.87 -4.47 13.94
C GLN A 93 6.34 -3.65 12.75
N LEU A 94 5.55 -3.54 11.68
CA LEU A 94 5.82 -2.72 10.50
C LEU A 94 4.82 -1.55 10.39
N SER A 95 3.97 -1.37 11.40
CA SER A 95 3.07 -0.22 11.46
C SER A 95 3.86 1.08 11.60
N LEU A 96 3.23 2.19 11.21
CA LEU A 96 3.78 3.51 10.90
C LEU A 96 5.04 3.98 11.67
N GLU A 97 5.18 3.65 12.95
CA GLU A 97 6.29 4.03 13.82
C GLU A 97 7.58 3.22 13.54
N ALA A 98 7.49 1.96 13.16
CA ALA A 98 8.67 1.10 12.94
C ALA A 98 9.37 1.34 11.59
N LEU A 99 8.65 1.91 10.61
CA LEU A 99 9.22 2.23 9.29
C LEU A 99 10.16 3.45 9.33
N GLU A 100 10.16 4.23 10.41
CA GLU A 100 11.10 5.35 10.61
C GLU A 100 12.50 4.89 11.05
N GLU A 101 12.63 3.69 11.64
CA GLU A 101 13.93 3.16 12.11
C GLU A 101 14.75 2.44 11.03
N ILE A 102 14.24 2.28 9.80
CA ILE A 102 14.96 1.61 8.69
C ILE A 102 15.69 2.62 7.79
N VAL A 103 16.31 3.64 8.39
CA VAL A 103 17.25 4.57 7.73
C VAL A 103 18.53 4.66 8.50
#